data_AF-A0A8T6QF98-F1
#
_entry.id   AF-A0A8T6QF98-F1
#
_cell.length_a   1.000
_cell.length_b   1.000
_cell.length_c   1.000
_cell.angle_alpha   90.00
_cell.angle_beta   90.00
_cell.angle_gamma   90.00
#
_symmetry.space_group_name_H-M   'P 1'
#
loop_
_entity.id
_entity.type
_entity.pdbx_description
1 polymer ?
#
loop_
_entity_poly.entity_id
_entity_poly.type
_entity_poly.pdbx_seq_one_letter_code
_entity_poly.pdbx_strand_id
1 'polypeptide(L)'
;INGPLNFLLKGTGFLNVSNAGSELYADDLYESNSGMRHDRGYFNVSNGGKIHVKGTSRLTYLQGNVSGEGSQVNSKTFFMGVYGSYGGNQYLSVNNGGEVNASEKISLGYYDQNSDTTLAVSEGGKISAPKISLSTNSELALGAQEGSAAKAAGIIDAEKIEFVWAKTSDKKITLNHTDKNATISADIVSGSEGLGYINALNGTTYLTGDNSAFSGKVKIEQNGALGITKNIGTAEINNRGKLHLKADDSMTFANKISGNGTISIDSGTVALTGNNYAFSGYIDVASGAVAVISEDKNIGRADLDVDGKLQINANKDWVFDNDLQGRGIVEINMGNHEFSFDEFAYTDWFQGSLAFQNTTFNLEKNAEFLQRGGITAGQGSQVTVGKGAHSISTLGFSGGTVDFGALTAGAQMTEGTVNVSKTLDLRGEGVIQVSDSDVVRSVSRDIDSALSLTEVDDGNSAIKLVDAQGAEVLGDAGNLQLQDKNGQILSSSAQRDIQQNGQKAAVGTYDYRLTSGVNNDGLYIGYGLTQLDLHATDSDALVLSSNGKSENAADLSAKITGSGDLAFSSQKGQTVSLSNKDNDYTGVTDLRSGTLLLNNDNVLGNTHELRLAAETELDMNGHSQT
;
A
#
# COMPACT_ATOMS: atom_id res chain seq x y z
N ILE A 1 38.79 7.71 -48.77
CA ILE A 1 38.52 8.19 -50.14
C ILE A 1 37.74 9.51 -49.99
N ASN A 2 38.22 10.63 -50.55
CA ASN A 2 37.52 11.93 -50.48
C ASN A 2 36.79 12.20 -51.80
N GLY A 3 35.50 11.89 -51.81
CA GLY A 3 34.54 12.07 -52.92
C GLY A 3 33.24 11.31 -52.62
N PRO A 4 32.08 11.63 -53.24
CA PRO A 4 30.85 10.88 -53.04
C PRO A 4 31.06 9.43 -53.47
N LEU A 5 31.16 8.54 -52.49
CA LEU A 5 31.34 7.12 -52.72
C LEU A 5 29.96 6.46 -52.78
N ASN A 6 29.39 6.37 -53.99
CA ASN A 6 28.22 5.52 -54.22
C ASN A 6 28.68 4.05 -54.18
N PHE A 7 28.71 3.45 -52.98
CA PHE A 7 28.98 2.02 -52.85
C PHE A 7 27.77 1.24 -53.37
N LEU A 8 27.91 0.71 -54.58
CA LEU A 8 26.99 -0.26 -55.15
C LEU A 8 27.39 -1.67 -54.67
N LEU A 9 26.92 -2.07 -53.49
CA LEU A 9 27.01 -3.48 -53.07
C LEU A 9 25.89 -4.23 -53.80
N LYS A 10 26.23 -4.91 -54.90
CA LYS A 10 25.33 -5.82 -55.61
C LYS A 10 25.58 -7.25 -55.15
N GLY A 11 24.57 -7.92 -54.58
CA GLY A 11 24.60 -9.36 -54.28
C GLY A 11 24.79 -9.70 -52.80
N THR A 12 25.29 -10.91 -52.51
CA THR A 12 25.48 -11.53 -51.18
C THR A 12 26.58 -10.87 -50.33
N GLY A 13 26.74 -9.55 -50.41
CA GLY A 13 27.92 -8.80 -49.98
C GLY A 13 28.10 -8.64 -48.46
N PHE A 14 29.32 -8.30 -48.07
CA PHE A 14 29.72 -7.96 -46.70
C PHE A 14 30.15 -6.50 -46.66
N LEU A 15 29.54 -5.67 -45.81
CA LEU A 15 30.10 -4.36 -45.45
C LEU A 15 30.80 -4.52 -44.11
N ASN A 16 32.13 -4.36 -44.08
CA ASN A 16 32.92 -4.49 -42.87
C ASN A 16 33.76 -3.23 -42.63
N VAL A 17 33.47 -2.50 -41.55
CA VAL A 17 34.27 -1.38 -41.05
C VAL A 17 34.79 -1.77 -39.66
N SER A 18 36.03 -2.22 -39.59
CA SER A 18 36.60 -2.80 -38.36
C SER A 18 37.94 -2.19 -37.99
N ASN A 19 38.23 -2.24 -36.68
CA ASN A 19 39.43 -1.69 -36.04
C ASN A 19 39.42 -0.16 -35.90
N ALA A 20 40.10 0.33 -34.86
CA ALA A 20 40.23 1.75 -34.58
C ALA A 20 40.88 2.49 -35.78
N GLY A 21 40.29 3.63 -36.14
CA GLY A 21 40.73 4.47 -37.27
C GLY A 21 40.14 4.09 -38.62
N SER A 22 39.38 3.01 -38.72
CA SER A 22 38.60 2.69 -39.93
C SER A 22 37.30 3.49 -39.95
N GLU A 23 37.19 4.43 -40.90
CA GLU A 23 36.04 5.32 -41.02
C GLU A 23 35.44 5.31 -42.44
N LEU A 24 34.11 5.26 -42.51
CA LEU A 24 33.34 5.37 -43.76
C LEU A 24 32.46 6.62 -43.69
N TYR A 25 32.53 7.46 -44.73
CA TYR A 25 31.70 8.65 -44.87
C TYR A 25 30.82 8.53 -46.11
N ALA A 26 29.53 8.81 -45.97
CA ALA A 26 28.56 8.82 -47.07
C ALA A 26 27.51 9.92 -46.89
N ASP A 27 26.94 10.42 -47.99
CA ASP A 27 25.77 11.29 -47.90
C ASP A 27 24.54 10.46 -47.53
N ASP A 28 24.31 9.35 -48.22
CA ASP A 28 23.35 8.31 -47.87
C ASP A 28 24.00 6.93 -48.06
N LEU A 29 23.59 5.95 -47.25
CA LEU A 29 24.02 4.57 -47.36
C LEU A 29 22.80 3.69 -47.62
N TYR A 30 22.52 3.42 -48.89
CA TYR A 30 21.43 2.55 -49.32
C TYR A 30 21.93 1.51 -50.33
N GLU A 31 21.30 0.33 -50.33
CA GLU A 31 21.43 -0.62 -51.42
C GLU A 31 20.48 -0.22 -52.57
N SER A 32 21.01 0.06 -53.75
CA SER A 32 20.27 0.76 -54.82
C SER A 32 19.37 -0.14 -55.69
N ASN A 33 19.15 -1.42 -55.34
CA ASN A 33 18.38 -2.33 -56.20
C ASN A 33 17.32 -3.11 -55.40
N SER A 34 16.17 -2.47 -55.19
CA SER A 34 14.96 -3.05 -54.61
C SER A 34 14.28 -4.03 -55.56
N GLY A 35 15.01 -4.89 -56.29
CA GLY A 35 14.52 -5.66 -57.43
C GLY A 35 14.77 -7.17 -57.36
N MET A 36 15.69 -7.62 -56.50
CA MET A 36 16.11 -9.02 -56.41
C MET A 36 15.88 -9.56 -55.00
N ARG A 37 15.65 -10.87 -54.87
CA ARG A 37 15.47 -11.54 -53.58
C ARG A 37 16.84 -11.68 -52.91
N HIS A 38 17.04 -11.05 -51.76
CA HIS A 38 18.29 -11.14 -50.99
C HIS A 38 18.19 -12.27 -49.97
N ASP A 39 18.99 -13.32 -50.14
CA ASP A 39 19.04 -14.50 -49.26
C ASP A 39 20.32 -14.59 -48.42
N ARG A 40 21.26 -13.63 -48.55
CA ARG A 40 22.56 -13.59 -47.84
C ARG A 40 23.11 -12.17 -47.71
N GLY A 41 23.96 -11.93 -46.71
CA GLY A 41 24.75 -10.69 -46.56
C GLY A 41 24.95 -10.30 -45.10
N TYR A 42 26.05 -9.59 -44.79
CA TYR A 42 26.43 -9.24 -43.42
C TYR A 42 26.95 -7.80 -43.29
N PHE A 43 26.44 -7.07 -42.30
CA PHE A 43 26.89 -5.72 -41.95
C PHE A 43 27.69 -5.74 -40.65
N ASN A 44 28.96 -5.35 -40.68
CA ASN A 44 29.84 -5.36 -39.52
C ASN A 44 30.46 -3.99 -39.28
N VAL A 45 30.28 -3.47 -38.06
CA VAL A 45 31.05 -2.35 -37.53
C VAL A 45 31.64 -2.80 -36.21
N SER A 46 32.96 -2.94 -36.13
CA SER A 46 33.58 -3.58 -34.96
C SER A 46 34.92 -3.02 -34.53
N ASN A 47 35.30 -3.27 -33.27
CA ASN A 47 36.61 -2.96 -32.71
C ASN A 47 37.05 -1.48 -32.92
N GLY A 48 36.14 -0.52 -32.84
CA GLY A 48 36.43 0.91 -32.99
C GLY A 48 36.22 1.48 -34.40
N GLY A 49 35.67 0.70 -35.34
CA GLY A 49 35.31 1.17 -36.69
C GLY A 49 34.11 2.12 -36.67
N LYS A 50 34.05 3.10 -37.58
CA LYS A 50 32.98 4.11 -37.60
C LYS A 50 32.37 4.33 -38.98
N ILE A 51 31.06 4.52 -39.00
CA ILE A 51 30.31 4.93 -40.19
C ILE A 51 29.63 6.27 -39.90
N HIS A 52 29.75 7.22 -40.82
CA HIS A 52 29.16 8.55 -40.76
C HIS A 52 28.32 8.82 -42.01
N VAL A 53 27.00 8.86 -41.84
CA VAL A 53 26.03 9.08 -42.93
C VAL A 53 25.29 10.40 -42.68
N LYS A 54 25.32 11.34 -43.62
CA LYS A 54 24.61 12.63 -43.43
C LYS A 54 23.08 12.50 -43.48
N GLY A 55 22.60 11.55 -44.27
CA GLY A 55 21.19 11.26 -44.50
C GLY A 55 20.81 9.90 -43.92
N THR A 56 20.31 9.01 -44.77
CA THR A 56 19.76 7.72 -44.36
C THR A 56 20.80 6.61 -44.46
N SER A 57 21.01 5.91 -43.35
CA SER A 57 21.64 4.59 -43.34
C SER A 57 20.56 3.51 -43.40
N ARG A 58 20.37 2.91 -44.56
CA ARG A 58 19.38 1.85 -44.82
C ARG A 58 20.07 0.49 -44.85
N LEU A 59 19.76 -0.33 -43.84
CA LEU A 59 20.21 -1.71 -43.75
C LEU A 59 19.20 -2.66 -44.42
N THR A 60 19.67 -3.36 -45.45
CA THR A 60 18.91 -4.39 -46.18
C THR A 60 19.43 -5.81 -45.92
N TYR A 61 20.54 -5.96 -45.20
CA TYR A 61 21.21 -7.24 -44.94
C TYR A 61 20.43 -8.15 -43.98
N LEU A 62 20.57 -9.46 -44.16
CA LEU A 62 19.92 -10.45 -43.28
C LEU A 62 20.51 -10.48 -41.88
N GLN A 63 21.81 -10.21 -41.75
CA GLN A 63 22.51 -10.20 -40.47
C GLN A 63 23.45 -9.00 -40.37
N GLY A 64 23.67 -8.54 -39.16
CA GLY A 64 24.64 -7.51 -38.88
C GLY A 64 24.99 -7.40 -37.41
N ASN A 65 26.10 -6.72 -37.15
CA ASN A 65 26.68 -6.53 -35.85
C ASN A 65 27.37 -5.16 -35.77
N VAL A 66 27.05 -4.39 -34.73
CA VAL A 66 27.79 -3.21 -34.29
C VAL A 66 28.31 -3.51 -32.89
N SER A 67 29.62 -3.76 -32.77
CA SER A 67 30.19 -4.34 -31.54
C SER A 67 31.56 -3.82 -31.15
N GLY A 68 31.84 -3.81 -29.86
CA GLY A 68 33.12 -3.34 -29.33
C GLY A 68 33.14 -1.83 -29.11
N GLU A 69 33.84 -1.43 -28.06
CA GLU A 69 33.98 -0.04 -27.65
C GLU A 69 34.51 0.84 -28.80
N GLY A 70 33.87 2.01 -28.97
CA GLY A 70 34.21 2.98 -30.01
C GLY A 70 33.68 2.64 -31.40
N SER A 71 33.03 1.48 -31.60
CA SER A 71 32.35 1.14 -32.85
C SER A 71 31.05 1.92 -33.00
N GLN A 72 30.89 2.67 -34.08
CA GLN A 72 29.76 3.60 -34.22
C GLN A 72 29.14 3.60 -35.62
N VAL A 73 27.82 3.65 -35.68
CA VAL A 73 27.06 4.03 -36.89
C VAL A 73 26.29 5.30 -36.60
N ASN A 74 26.75 6.40 -37.18
CA ASN A 74 26.15 7.72 -37.01
C ASN A 74 25.38 8.07 -38.29
N SER A 75 24.10 8.41 -38.16
CA SER A 75 23.24 8.78 -39.29
C SER A 75 22.25 9.87 -38.93
N LYS A 76 21.58 10.47 -39.92
CA LYS A 76 20.39 11.29 -39.66
C LYS A 76 19.18 10.39 -39.42
N THR A 77 18.98 9.40 -40.30
CA THR A 77 17.99 8.33 -40.13
C THR A 77 18.68 6.98 -40.23
N PHE A 78 18.42 6.09 -39.28
CA PHE A 78 18.79 4.69 -39.39
C PHE A 78 17.54 3.87 -39.71
N PHE A 79 17.56 3.12 -40.81
CA PHE A 79 16.40 2.39 -41.30
C PHE A 79 16.75 0.92 -41.51
N MET A 80 15.96 0.02 -40.93
CA MET A 80 15.98 -1.42 -41.21
C MET A 80 14.63 -1.80 -41.80
N GLY A 81 14.61 -2.50 -42.93
CA GLY A 81 13.38 -2.99 -43.55
C GLY A 81 13.49 -3.14 -45.07
N VAL A 82 12.66 -4.01 -45.63
CA VAL A 82 12.59 -4.27 -47.07
C VAL A 82 11.14 -4.33 -47.53
N TYR A 83 10.90 -3.91 -48.76
CA TYR A 83 9.58 -4.03 -49.37
C TYR A 83 9.26 -5.51 -49.64
N GLY A 84 7.99 -5.91 -49.51
CA GLY A 84 7.57 -7.31 -49.37
C GLY A 84 8.03 -8.31 -50.43
N SER A 85 8.38 -7.87 -51.64
CA SER A 85 8.90 -8.73 -52.72
C SER A 85 10.43 -8.90 -52.74
N TYR A 86 11.18 -8.25 -51.83
CA TYR A 86 12.63 -8.03 -52.01
C TYR A 86 13.55 -8.44 -50.85
N GLY A 87 13.21 -9.37 -49.96
CA GLY A 87 14.19 -9.82 -48.95
C GLY A 87 13.76 -10.94 -48.02
N GLY A 88 14.70 -11.34 -47.15
CA GLY A 88 14.50 -12.27 -46.04
C GLY A 88 14.61 -11.57 -44.68
N ASN A 89 14.52 -12.35 -43.59
CA ASN A 89 14.56 -11.84 -42.23
C ASN A 89 15.87 -11.09 -41.92
N GLN A 90 15.74 -9.91 -41.33
CA GLN A 90 16.84 -9.01 -41.01
C GLN A 90 17.10 -8.99 -39.51
N TYR A 91 18.37 -9.06 -39.13
CA TYR A 91 18.81 -9.03 -37.76
C TYR A 91 20.04 -8.13 -37.61
N LEU A 92 19.98 -7.16 -36.70
CA LEU A 92 21.14 -6.37 -36.29
C LEU A 92 21.33 -6.50 -34.79
N SER A 93 22.52 -6.92 -34.37
CA SER A 93 22.93 -6.85 -32.96
C SER A 93 23.78 -5.61 -32.71
N VAL A 94 23.44 -4.83 -31.70
CA VAL A 94 24.24 -3.73 -31.16
C VAL A 94 24.67 -4.16 -29.75
N ASN A 95 25.96 -4.46 -29.58
CA ASN A 95 26.45 -5.12 -28.37
C ASN A 95 27.86 -4.70 -27.95
N ASN A 96 28.29 -5.11 -26.76
CA ASN A 96 29.67 -4.97 -26.28
C ASN A 96 30.22 -3.53 -26.43
N GLY A 97 29.40 -2.51 -26.12
CA GLY A 97 29.76 -1.09 -26.23
C GLY A 97 29.70 -0.48 -27.63
N GLY A 98 29.22 -1.20 -28.65
CA GLY A 98 28.94 -0.65 -29.97
C GLY A 98 27.72 0.28 -29.96
N GLU A 99 27.69 1.26 -30.87
CA GLU A 99 26.66 2.30 -30.89
C GLU A 99 26.00 2.51 -32.26
N VAL A 100 24.68 2.67 -32.28
CA VAL A 100 23.93 3.17 -33.45
C VAL A 100 23.22 4.47 -33.05
N ASN A 101 23.64 5.57 -33.64
CA ASN A 101 23.16 6.91 -33.34
C ASN A 101 22.45 7.50 -34.56
N ALA A 102 21.19 7.89 -34.41
CA ALA A 102 20.40 8.57 -35.44
C ALA A 102 19.90 9.92 -34.92
N SER A 103 20.28 11.02 -35.58
CA SER A 103 19.93 12.36 -35.10
C SER A 103 18.44 12.71 -35.22
N GLU A 104 17.67 11.99 -36.03
CA GLU A 104 16.21 12.20 -36.15
C GLU A 104 15.41 10.96 -35.76
N LYS A 105 15.69 9.79 -36.37
CA LYS A 105 14.90 8.58 -36.10
C LYS A 105 15.62 7.28 -36.42
N ILE A 106 15.28 6.25 -35.66
CA ILE A 106 15.45 4.84 -36.03
C ILE A 106 14.10 4.33 -36.54
N SER A 107 14.08 3.57 -37.62
CA SER A 107 12.85 2.99 -38.19
C SER A 107 13.05 1.52 -38.48
N LEU A 108 12.22 0.68 -37.88
CA LEU A 108 12.26 -0.78 -37.99
C LEU A 108 11.04 -1.28 -38.75
N GLY A 109 11.29 -1.99 -39.82
CA GLY A 109 10.30 -2.51 -40.73
C GLY A 109 9.76 -1.49 -41.74
N TYR A 110 9.10 -2.01 -42.76
CA TYR A 110 8.43 -1.28 -43.84
C TYR A 110 6.93 -1.63 -43.87
N TYR A 111 6.07 -0.79 -44.46
CA TYR A 111 4.61 -0.92 -44.28
C TYR A 111 4.00 -2.18 -44.92
N ASP A 112 4.61 -2.76 -45.95
CA ASP A 112 4.14 -3.95 -46.68
C ASP A 112 5.17 -5.08 -46.72
N GLN A 113 6.04 -5.16 -45.72
CA GLN A 113 7.05 -6.20 -45.67
C GLN A 113 6.48 -7.57 -45.28
N ASN A 114 7.06 -8.64 -45.85
CA ASN A 114 6.75 -10.03 -45.50
C ASN A 114 7.82 -10.67 -44.60
N SER A 115 8.96 -10.02 -44.42
CA SER A 115 10.10 -10.50 -43.63
C SER A 115 10.13 -9.88 -42.24
N ASP A 116 10.80 -10.54 -41.30
CA ASP A 116 11.04 -10.00 -39.96
C ASP A 116 12.17 -8.98 -39.96
N THR A 117 12.11 -7.98 -39.08
CA THR A 117 13.17 -6.99 -38.84
C THR A 117 13.45 -6.88 -37.36
N THR A 118 14.63 -7.33 -36.93
CA THR A 118 15.01 -7.34 -35.52
C THR A 118 16.23 -6.48 -35.26
N LEU A 119 16.10 -5.52 -34.33
CA LEU A 119 17.20 -4.76 -33.75
C LEU A 119 17.36 -5.18 -32.28
N ALA A 120 18.43 -5.90 -31.97
CA ALA A 120 18.73 -6.36 -30.61
C ALA A 120 19.87 -5.54 -29.99
N VAL A 121 19.62 -4.96 -28.81
CA VAL A 121 20.56 -4.10 -28.08
C VAL A 121 20.91 -4.80 -26.77
N SER A 122 22.16 -5.25 -26.63
CA SER A 122 22.58 -6.13 -25.53
C SER A 122 23.98 -5.80 -25.02
N GLU A 123 24.40 -6.37 -23.89
CA GLU A 123 25.79 -6.37 -23.43
C GLU A 123 26.42 -4.95 -23.44
N GLY A 124 25.66 -3.95 -22.96
CA GLY A 124 26.10 -2.54 -22.93
C GLY A 124 26.19 -1.83 -24.28
N GLY A 125 25.79 -2.46 -25.39
CA GLY A 125 25.57 -1.76 -26.66
C GLY A 125 24.49 -0.68 -26.52
N LYS A 126 24.56 0.38 -27.33
CA LYS A 126 23.67 1.54 -27.22
C LYS A 126 23.03 1.87 -28.56
N ILE A 127 21.74 2.18 -28.54
CA ILE A 127 21.08 2.90 -29.63
C ILE A 127 20.60 4.27 -29.13
N SER A 128 20.72 5.30 -29.96
CA SER A 128 20.29 6.65 -29.62
C SER A 128 19.53 7.30 -30.77
N ALA A 129 18.32 7.79 -30.51
CA ALA A 129 17.55 8.61 -31.44
C ALA A 129 16.41 9.34 -30.72
N PRO A 130 15.99 10.55 -31.13
CA PRO A 130 14.79 11.17 -30.59
C PRO A 130 13.56 10.26 -30.70
N LYS A 131 13.46 9.50 -31.79
CA LYS A 131 12.33 8.62 -32.06
C LYS A 131 12.73 7.27 -32.63
N ILE A 132 12.08 6.21 -32.17
CA ILE A 132 12.16 4.87 -32.75
C ILE A 132 10.76 4.46 -33.24
N SER A 133 10.62 4.14 -34.52
CA SER A 133 9.33 3.73 -35.11
C SER A 133 9.35 2.24 -35.48
N LEU A 134 8.36 1.48 -35.00
CA LEU A 134 8.16 0.06 -35.29
C LEU A 134 6.98 -0.12 -36.27
N SER A 135 7.26 -0.69 -37.44
CA SER A 135 6.32 -1.02 -38.52
C SER A 135 5.98 -2.52 -38.52
N THR A 136 5.33 -3.04 -39.57
CA THR A 136 5.08 -4.47 -39.84
C THR A 136 6.26 -5.38 -39.49
N ASN A 137 6.02 -6.52 -38.84
CA ASN A 137 7.02 -7.58 -38.56
C ASN A 137 8.33 -7.05 -37.94
N SER A 138 8.25 -6.11 -37.00
CA SER A 138 9.43 -5.47 -36.39
C SER A 138 9.60 -5.80 -34.92
N GLU A 139 10.85 -5.99 -34.52
CA GLU A 139 11.24 -6.32 -33.15
C GLU A 139 12.36 -5.37 -32.69
N LEU A 140 12.08 -4.63 -31.62
CA LEU A 140 13.11 -3.94 -30.84
C LEU A 140 13.37 -4.75 -29.57
N ALA A 141 14.53 -5.39 -29.48
CA ALA A 141 14.87 -6.23 -28.35
C ALA A 141 15.89 -5.56 -27.41
N LEU A 142 15.54 -5.45 -26.13
CA LEU A 142 16.46 -5.12 -25.05
C LEU A 142 17.00 -6.45 -24.47
N GLY A 143 18.29 -6.69 -24.66
CA GLY A 143 18.91 -8.00 -24.49
C GLY A 143 18.81 -8.82 -25.78
N ALA A 144 18.17 -9.98 -25.73
CA ALA A 144 18.06 -10.88 -26.87
C ALA A 144 16.69 -10.82 -27.55
N GLN A 145 16.62 -11.21 -28.82
CA GLN A 145 15.34 -11.37 -29.53
C GLN A 145 14.49 -12.48 -28.91
N GLU A 146 13.18 -12.48 -29.19
CA GLU A 146 12.25 -13.50 -28.77
C GLU A 146 12.67 -14.89 -29.29
N GLY A 147 12.51 -15.92 -28.45
CA GLY A 147 12.95 -17.29 -28.74
C GLY A 147 14.46 -17.54 -28.60
N SER A 148 15.27 -16.51 -28.32
CA SER A 148 16.69 -16.65 -28.02
C SER A 148 16.97 -16.60 -26.51
N ALA A 149 18.10 -17.16 -26.08
CA ALA A 149 18.55 -17.06 -24.69
C ALA A 149 18.80 -15.59 -24.30
N ALA A 150 18.37 -15.21 -23.09
CA ALA A 150 18.56 -13.87 -22.54
C ALA A 150 20.05 -13.47 -22.52
N LYS A 151 20.31 -12.17 -22.70
CA LYS A 151 21.65 -11.56 -22.62
C LYS A 151 21.65 -10.37 -21.66
N ALA A 152 22.80 -9.86 -21.25
CA ALA A 152 22.85 -8.60 -20.52
C ALA A 152 22.15 -7.49 -21.32
N ALA A 153 21.48 -6.55 -20.65
CA ALA A 153 20.74 -5.50 -21.33
C ALA A 153 21.70 -4.54 -22.05
N GLY A 154 21.20 -3.94 -23.13
CA GLY A 154 21.83 -2.78 -23.75
C GLY A 154 21.22 -1.47 -23.23
N ILE A 155 21.40 -0.39 -23.98
CA ILE A 155 20.86 0.93 -23.67
C ILE A 155 20.02 1.41 -24.85
N ILE A 156 18.74 1.70 -24.59
CA ILE A 156 17.84 2.35 -25.54
C ILE A 156 17.65 3.79 -25.07
N ASP A 157 18.32 4.71 -25.76
CA ASP A 157 18.29 6.14 -25.48
C ASP A 157 17.38 6.83 -26.50
N ALA A 158 16.10 6.94 -26.16
CA ALA A 158 15.10 7.58 -27.00
C ALA A 158 14.09 8.37 -26.18
N GLU A 159 13.55 9.43 -26.77
CA GLU A 159 12.43 10.17 -26.17
C GLU A 159 11.12 9.44 -26.42
N LYS A 160 10.97 8.81 -27.59
CA LYS A 160 9.72 8.17 -28.02
C LYS A 160 9.94 6.87 -28.78
N ILE A 161 9.14 5.85 -28.46
CA ILE A 161 9.00 4.63 -29.25
C ILE A 161 7.55 4.54 -29.75
N GLU A 162 7.34 4.46 -31.06
CA GLU A 162 5.99 4.43 -31.65
C GLU A 162 5.74 3.18 -32.50
N PHE A 163 4.60 2.54 -32.26
CA PHE A 163 4.07 1.52 -33.15
C PHE A 163 3.24 2.20 -34.25
N VAL A 164 3.57 1.95 -35.52
CA VAL A 164 2.93 2.61 -36.68
C VAL A 164 2.33 1.58 -37.65
N TRP A 165 1.61 2.08 -38.66
CA TRP A 165 0.94 1.30 -39.70
C TRP A 165 -0.12 0.31 -39.19
N ALA A 166 -1.29 0.85 -38.87
CA ALA A 166 -2.42 0.12 -38.27
C ALA A 166 -2.84 -1.17 -39.01
N LYS A 167 -2.65 -1.26 -40.33
CA LYS A 167 -3.07 -2.42 -41.13
C LYS A 167 -2.20 -3.68 -40.93
N THR A 168 -1.16 -3.59 -40.11
CA THR A 168 -0.10 -4.62 -40.02
C THR A 168 0.00 -5.14 -38.59
N SER A 169 0.20 -6.44 -38.44
CA SER A 169 0.41 -7.12 -37.14
C SER A 169 1.90 -7.27 -36.84
N ASP A 170 2.22 -7.87 -35.69
CA ASP A 170 3.53 -8.42 -35.36
C ASP A 170 4.67 -7.39 -35.22
N LYS A 171 4.42 -6.37 -34.40
CA LYS A 171 5.44 -5.41 -34.00
C LYS A 171 5.57 -5.33 -32.49
N LYS A 172 6.79 -5.49 -32.00
CA LYS A 172 7.03 -5.78 -30.58
C LYS A 172 8.28 -5.13 -30.03
N ILE A 173 8.20 -4.73 -28.77
CA ILE A 173 9.34 -4.53 -27.90
C ILE A 173 9.53 -5.83 -27.11
N THR A 174 10.72 -6.43 -27.21
CA THR A 174 11.06 -7.64 -26.46
C THR A 174 12.02 -7.28 -25.35
N LEU A 175 11.69 -7.67 -24.12
CA LEU A 175 12.51 -7.47 -22.93
C LEU A 175 12.98 -8.85 -22.48
N ASN A 176 14.19 -9.20 -22.88
CA ASN A 176 14.73 -10.54 -22.68
C ASN A 176 16.20 -10.42 -22.26
N HIS A 177 16.38 -10.01 -21.01
CA HIS A 177 17.70 -9.72 -20.49
C HIS A 177 18.00 -10.43 -19.16
N THR A 178 19.28 -10.56 -18.84
CA THR A 178 19.77 -11.18 -17.59
C THR A 178 19.93 -10.18 -16.45
N ASP A 179 19.87 -8.88 -16.75
CA ASP A 179 20.08 -7.84 -15.75
C ASP A 179 18.98 -7.88 -14.70
N LYS A 180 19.37 -7.60 -13.44
CA LYS A 180 18.41 -7.49 -12.33
C LYS A 180 17.36 -6.44 -12.66
N ASN A 181 17.79 -5.27 -13.10
CA ASN A 181 16.96 -4.13 -13.48
C ASN A 181 17.54 -3.48 -14.75
N ALA A 182 16.67 -3.22 -15.73
CA ALA A 182 16.92 -2.33 -16.86
C ALA A 182 15.83 -1.26 -16.94
N THR A 183 16.04 -0.21 -17.72
CA THR A 183 15.09 0.91 -17.83
C THR A 183 14.90 1.32 -19.28
N ILE A 184 13.64 1.61 -19.64
CA ILE A 184 13.29 2.35 -20.86
C ILE A 184 12.55 3.61 -20.40
N SER A 185 13.18 4.76 -20.65
CA SER A 185 12.63 6.08 -20.29
C SER A 185 11.80 6.72 -21.40
N ALA A 186 11.77 6.11 -22.59
CA ALA A 186 11.01 6.61 -23.73
C ALA A 186 9.51 6.50 -23.50
N ASP A 187 8.76 7.47 -24.04
CA ASP A 187 7.31 7.39 -24.16
C ASP A 187 6.95 6.34 -25.22
N ILE A 188 6.21 5.31 -24.83
CA ILE A 188 5.75 4.26 -25.74
C ILE A 188 4.33 4.59 -26.18
N VAL A 189 4.10 4.62 -27.50
CA VAL A 189 2.78 4.99 -28.06
C VAL A 189 2.31 4.04 -29.14
N SER A 190 0.99 3.86 -29.21
CA SER A 190 0.31 3.13 -30.27
C SER A 190 -0.28 4.11 -31.28
N GLY A 191 0.12 4.03 -32.55
CA GLY A 191 -0.42 4.89 -33.62
C GLY A 191 -1.88 4.61 -33.98
N SER A 192 -2.45 3.50 -33.49
CA SER A 192 -3.87 3.17 -33.52
C SER A 192 -4.22 2.29 -32.31
N GLU A 193 -5.50 2.16 -31.98
CA GLU A 193 -5.96 1.30 -30.90
C GLU A 193 -5.49 -0.16 -31.06
N GLY A 194 -5.09 -0.81 -29.96
CA GLY A 194 -4.70 -2.23 -29.95
C GLY A 194 -3.32 -2.50 -30.55
N LEU A 195 -2.57 -1.47 -30.96
CA LEU A 195 -1.40 -1.63 -31.80
C LEU A 195 -0.10 -1.80 -30.98
N GLY A 196 0.61 -2.90 -31.23
CA GLY A 196 1.93 -3.17 -30.68
C GLY A 196 1.92 -4.16 -29.51
N TYR A 197 3.07 -4.77 -29.28
CA TYR A 197 3.29 -5.73 -28.20
C TYR A 197 4.50 -5.31 -27.35
N ILE A 198 4.40 -5.52 -26.04
CA ILE A 198 5.55 -5.50 -25.12
C ILE A 198 5.63 -6.87 -24.47
N ASN A 199 6.72 -7.60 -24.74
CA ASN A 199 6.93 -8.96 -24.24
C ASN A 199 8.07 -8.96 -23.21
N ALA A 200 7.73 -9.00 -21.93
CA ALA A 200 8.67 -9.19 -20.83
C ALA A 200 8.91 -10.69 -20.60
N LEU A 201 10.07 -11.18 -21.07
CA LEU A 201 10.41 -12.60 -21.08
C LEU A 201 11.37 -12.99 -19.95
N ASN A 202 12.39 -12.16 -19.70
CA ASN A 202 13.40 -12.37 -18.67
C ASN A 202 13.92 -11.04 -18.14
N GLY A 203 14.26 -11.02 -16.85
CA GLY A 203 14.78 -9.84 -16.16
C GLY A 203 13.68 -8.83 -15.83
N THR A 204 14.04 -7.81 -15.03
CA THR A 204 13.12 -6.72 -14.69
C THR A 204 13.40 -5.51 -15.55
N THR A 205 12.42 -5.05 -16.34
CA THR A 205 12.50 -3.75 -17.01
C THR A 205 11.53 -2.77 -16.38
N TYR A 206 11.98 -1.54 -16.09
CA TYR A 206 11.13 -0.43 -15.68
C TYR A 206 10.83 0.47 -16.88
N LEU A 207 9.54 0.71 -17.12
CA LEU A 207 9.05 1.72 -18.05
C LEU A 207 8.75 3.00 -17.26
N THR A 208 9.54 4.05 -17.50
CA THR A 208 9.48 5.29 -16.72
C THR A 208 8.99 6.51 -17.52
N GLY A 209 8.82 6.35 -18.83
CA GLY A 209 8.19 7.34 -19.71
C GLY A 209 6.68 7.48 -19.47
N ASP A 210 6.06 8.47 -20.12
CA ASP A 210 4.60 8.58 -20.20
C ASP A 210 4.09 7.67 -21.34
N ASN A 211 3.51 6.54 -20.97
CA ASN A 211 2.99 5.56 -21.93
C ASN A 211 1.46 5.65 -22.07
N SER A 212 0.86 6.80 -21.78
CA SER A 212 -0.61 6.93 -21.67
C SER A 212 -1.30 6.70 -23.01
N ALA A 213 -0.57 6.91 -24.10
CA ALA A 213 -0.99 6.65 -25.47
C ALA A 213 -0.66 5.23 -25.97
N PHE A 214 -0.14 4.33 -25.13
CA PHE A 214 0.01 2.92 -25.47
C PHE A 214 -1.32 2.19 -25.26
N SER A 215 -1.79 1.46 -26.27
CA SER A 215 -3.03 0.68 -26.23
C SER A 215 -2.86 -0.75 -26.76
N GLY A 216 -1.60 -1.19 -26.89
CA GLY A 216 -1.26 -2.51 -27.38
C GLY A 216 -1.47 -3.61 -26.33
N LYS A 217 -0.75 -4.71 -26.51
CA LYS A 217 -0.79 -5.84 -25.58
C LYS A 217 0.53 -5.97 -24.83
N VAL A 218 0.44 -6.32 -23.54
CA VAL A 218 1.60 -6.62 -22.70
C VAL A 218 1.54 -8.10 -22.32
N LYS A 219 2.67 -8.78 -22.48
CA LYS A 219 2.86 -10.16 -22.02
C LYS A 219 4.02 -10.20 -21.05
N ILE A 220 3.80 -10.70 -19.85
CA ILE A 220 4.85 -10.91 -18.84
C ILE A 220 4.92 -12.41 -18.60
N GLU A 221 6.01 -13.05 -19.01
CA GLU A 221 6.24 -14.48 -18.80
C GLU A 221 6.83 -14.76 -17.41
N GLN A 222 6.82 -16.03 -16.99
CA GLN A 222 7.20 -16.47 -15.64
C GLN A 222 8.55 -15.92 -15.13
N ASN A 223 9.54 -15.75 -16.02
CA ASN A 223 10.87 -15.24 -15.65
C ASN A 223 11.04 -13.73 -15.91
N GLY A 224 10.02 -13.09 -16.49
CA GLY A 224 10.00 -11.68 -16.81
C GLY A 224 9.36 -10.87 -15.70
N ALA A 225 9.84 -9.64 -15.54
CA ALA A 225 9.20 -8.65 -14.70
C ALA A 225 9.12 -7.30 -15.41
N LEU A 226 8.00 -6.61 -15.22
CA LEU A 226 7.75 -5.29 -15.79
C LEU A 226 7.38 -4.32 -14.67
N GLY A 227 8.09 -3.21 -14.55
CA GLY A 227 7.77 -2.15 -13.61
C GLY A 227 7.20 -0.92 -14.30
N ILE A 228 6.08 -0.42 -13.78
CA ILE A 228 5.39 0.77 -14.26
C ILE A 228 5.48 1.83 -13.17
N THR A 229 6.08 2.98 -13.49
CA THR A 229 6.19 4.10 -12.53
C THR A 229 5.18 5.22 -12.77
N LYS A 230 4.53 5.25 -13.95
CA LYS A 230 3.54 6.27 -14.31
C LYS A 230 2.24 5.64 -14.82
N ASN A 231 2.29 5.04 -16.00
CA ASN A 231 1.14 4.40 -16.64
C ASN A 231 1.61 3.46 -17.76
N ILE A 232 0.69 2.66 -18.29
CA ILE A 232 0.88 1.84 -19.50
C ILE A 232 -0.34 1.94 -20.44
N GLY A 233 -0.93 3.14 -20.47
CA GLY A 233 -2.12 3.49 -21.23
C GLY A 233 -3.26 2.48 -21.03
N THR A 234 -3.93 2.08 -22.12
CA THR A 234 -5.08 1.16 -22.09
C THR A 234 -4.70 -0.29 -22.41
N ALA A 235 -3.42 -0.64 -22.30
CA ALA A 235 -2.93 -1.95 -22.70
C ALA A 235 -3.64 -3.11 -21.97
N GLU A 236 -3.92 -4.18 -22.70
CA GLU A 236 -4.33 -5.46 -22.12
C GLU A 236 -3.10 -6.24 -21.66
N ILE A 237 -3.10 -6.70 -20.41
CA ILE A 237 -1.95 -7.34 -19.77
C ILE A 237 -2.24 -8.83 -19.53
N ASN A 238 -1.37 -9.70 -20.05
CA ASN A 238 -1.29 -11.10 -19.64
C ASN A 238 -0.06 -11.28 -18.74
N ASN A 239 -0.30 -11.47 -17.45
CA ASN A 239 0.73 -11.56 -16.43
C ASN A 239 0.89 -13.01 -15.91
N ARG A 240 2.02 -13.63 -16.21
CA ARG A 240 2.49 -14.91 -15.65
C ARG A 240 3.79 -14.76 -14.84
N GLY A 241 4.43 -13.60 -14.92
CA GLY A 241 5.63 -13.24 -14.17
C GLY A 241 5.32 -12.24 -13.07
N LYS A 242 6.06 -11.13 -13.02
CA LYS A 242 5.84 -10.06 -12.02
C LYS A 242 5.55 -8.70 -12.67
N LEU A 243 4.43 -8.08 -12.28
CA LEU A 243 4.10 -6.70 -12.59
C LEU A 243 4.33 -5.84 -11.34
N HIS A 244 5.27 -4.91 -11.40
CA HIS A 244 5.54 -3.93 -10.34
C HIS A 244 4.80 -2.62 -10.63
N LEU A 245 4.03 -2.14 -9.66
CA LEU A 245 3.39 -0.83 -9.68
C LEU A 245 4.06 0.05 -8.63
N LYS A 246 4.77 1.08 -9.09
CA LYS A 246 5.53 2.02 -8.26
C LYS A 246 4.97 3.42 -8.45
N ALA A 247 3.98 3.80 -7.63
CA ALA A 247 3.51 5.18 -7.63
C ALA A 247 4.45 6.04 -6.79
N ASP A 248 4.82 7.22 -7.30
CA ASP A 248 5.55 8.22 -6.51
C ASP A 248 4.63 8.79 -5.41
N ASP A 249 3.37 9.11 -5.77
CA ASP A 249 2.31 9.51 -4.84
C ASP A 249 1.07 8.63 -5.04
N SER A 250 0.39 8.81 -6.19
CA SER A 250 -0.82 8.06 -6.54
C SER A 250 -0.85 7.66 -8.01
N MET A 251 -1.52 6.54 -8.30
CA MET A 251 -1.70 6.01 -9.65
C MET A 251 -3.07 5.35 -9.78
N THR A 252 -3.79 5.62 -10.86
CA THR A 252 -4.96 4.81 -11.25
C THR A 252 -4.54 3.80 -12.31
N PHE A 253 -4.72 2.52 -12.01
CA PHE A 253 -4.37 1.41 -12.89
C PHE A 253 -5.64 0.72 -13.41
N ALA A 254 -6.13 1.22 -14.55
CA ALA A 254 -7.38 0.77 -15.18
C ALA A 254 -7.19 -0.39 -16.17
N ASN A 255 -5.95 -0.86 -16.35
CA ASN A 255 -5.61 -1.91 -17.31
C ASN A 255 -6.33 -3.21 -16.97
N LYS A 256 -6.75 -3.93 -18.02
CA LYS A 256 -7.30 -5.28 -17.91
C LYS A 256 -6.16 -6.28 -17.78
N ILE A 257 -6.16 -7.03 -16.68
CA ILE A 257 -5.12 -8.00 -16.33
C ILE A 257 -5.71 -9.41 -16.33
N SER A 258 -4.94 -10.35 -16.85
CA SER A 258 -5.24 -11.79 -16.86
C SER A 258 -3.98 -12.59 -16.51
N GLY A 259 -4.16 -13.88 -16.23
CA GLY A 259 -3.05 -14.79 -15.91
C GLY A 259 -2.92 -15.03 -14.40
N ASN A 260 -1.79 -15.60 -14.01
CA ASN A 260 -1.55 -16.14 -12.68
C ASN A 260 -0.18 -15.73 -12.09
N GLY A 261 0.41 -14.65 -12.61
CA GLY A 261 1.62 -14.05 -12.06
C GLY A 261 1.35 -13.22 -10.80
N THR A 262 2.31 -12.40 -10.41
CA THR A 262 2.20 -11.49 -9.27
C THR A 262 1.99 -10.05 -9.75
N ILE A 263 1.05 -9.33 -9.15
CA ILE A 263 0.98 -7.86 -9.17
C ILE A 263 1.52 -7.39 -7.82
N SER A 264 2.55 -6.55 -7.81
CA SER A 264 3.21 -6.07 -6.61
C SER A 264 3.08 -4.55 -6.57
N ILE A 265 2.35 -4.05 -5.57
CA ILE A 265 2.18 -2.64 -5.29
C ILE A 265 3.32 -2.26 -4.36
N ASP A 266 4.40 -1.75 -4.95
CA ASP A 266 5.69 -1.57 -4.29
C ASP A 266 5.74 -0.26 -3.47
N SER A 267 5.04 0.80 -3.91
CA SER A 267 5.05 2.11 -3.26
C SER A 267 3.86 2.99 -3.67
N GLY A 268 3.56 3.98 -2.83
CA GLY A 268 2.50 4.97 -3.07
C GLY A 268 1.10 4.37 -2.97
N THR A 269 0.12 5.11 -3.50
CA THR A 269 -1.29 4.69 -3.52
C THR A 269 -1.71 4.28 -4.93
N VAL A 270 -2.10 3.03 -5.13
CA VAL A 270 -2.53 2.49 -6.43
C VAL A 270 -4.00 2.10 -6.39
N ALA A 271 -4.82 2.81 -7.15
CA ALA A 271 -6.22 2.44 -7.37
C ALA A 271 -6.32 1.43 -8.53
N LEU A 272 -6.63 0.18 -8.22
CA LEU A 272 -6.90 -0.86 -9.20
C LEU A 272 -8.36 -0.74 -9.65
N THR A 273 -8.60 -0.29 -10.88
CA THR A 273 -9.97 -0.02 -11.39
C THR A 273 -10.32 -0.85 -12.62
N GLY A 274 -9.37 -1.64 -13.13
CA GLY A 274 -9.58 -2.53 -14.26
C GLY A 274 -10.57 -3.66 -13.98
N ASN A 275 -11.10 -4.26 -15.05
CA ASN A 275 -11.84 -5.52 -14.97
C ASN A 275 -10.87 -6.70 -15.07
N ASN A 276 -10.53 -7.28 -13.92
CA ASN A 276 -9.52 -8.31 -13.74
C ASN A 276 -10.12 -9.68 -13.37
N TYR A 277 -11.39 -9.96 -13.72
CA TYR A 277 -12.01 -11.28 -13.45
C TYR A 277 -11.21 -12.50 -13.97
N ALA A 278 -10.36 -12.29 -14.98
CA ALA A 278 -9.51 -13.34 -15.57
C ALA A 278 -8.12 -13.44 -14.92
N PHE A 279 -7.84 -12.66 -13.88
CA PHE A 279 -6.63 -12.74 -13.07
C PHE A 279 -6.88 -13.67 -11.88
N SER A 280 -5.98 -14.63 -11.67
CA SER A 280 -6.03 -15.65 -10.62
C SER A 280 -4.62 -15.92 -10.09
N GLY A 281 -3.86 -14.84 -9.90
CA GLY A 281 -2.49 -14.88 -9.41
C GLY A 281 -2.37 -14.30 -8.01
N TYR A 282 -1.26 -13.64 -7.71
CA TYR A 282 -1.01 -13.01 -6.41
C TYR A 282 -1.08 -11.49 -6.52
N ILE A 283 -1.68 -10.82 -5.53
CA ILE A 283 -1.55 -9.38 -5.32
C ILE A 283 -0.81 -9.16 -4.01
N ASP A 284 0.35 -8.54 -4.10
CA ASP A 284 1.23 -8.21 -2.98
C ASP A 284 1.20 -6.69 -2.75
N VAL A 285 0.79 -6.27 -1.55
CA VAL A 285 0.78 -4.88 -1.11
C VAL A 285 1.90 -4.67 -0.10
N ALA A 286 3.00 -4.08 -0.57
CA ALA A 286 4.20 -3.90 0.25
C ALA A 286 3.94 -2.97 1.44
N SER A 287 4.75 -3.13 2.49
CA SER A 287 4.73 -2.23 3.64
C SER A 287 4.92 -0.76 3.21
N GLY A 288 4.06 0.13 3.70
CA GLY A 288 4.04 1.55 3.32
C GLY A 288 3.30 1.87 2.01
N ALA A 289 2.87 0.86 1.25
CA ALA A 289 2.05 1.04 0.05
C ALA A 289 0.55 0.89 0.35
N VAL A 290 -0.28 1.47 -0.53
CA VAL A 290 -1.75 1.42 -0.41
C VAL A 290 -2.35 0.92 -1.73
N ALA A 291 -3.16 -0.13 -1.67
CA ALA A 291 -4.01 -0.58 -2.76
C ALA A 291 -5.44 -0.07 -2.53
N VAL A 292 -6.11 0.45 -3.56
CA VAL A 292 -7.51 0.92 -3.47
C VAL A 292 -8.37 0.18 -4.49
N ILE A 293 -9.49 -0.39 -4.05
CA ILE A 293 -10.45 -1.12 -4.88
C ILE A 293 -11.88 -0.70 -4.55
N SER A 294 -12.79 -0.86 -5.52
CA SER A 294 -14.21 -0.52 -5.34
C SER A 294 -15.18 -1.57 -5.89
N GLU A 295 -14.67 -2.57 -6.61
CA GLU A 295 -15.44 -3.67 -7.16
C GLU A 295 -14.63 -4.97 -7.09
N ASP A 296 -15.30 -6.09 -6.85
CA ASP A 296 -14.70 -7.43 -6.71
C ASP A 296 -13.84 -7.78 -7.95
N LYS A 297 -14.29 -7.34 -9.13
CA LYS A 297 -13.58 -7.51 -10.40
C LYS A 297 -12.20 -6.85 -10.44
N ASN A 298 -11.90 -5.89 -9.56
CA ASN A 298 -10.61 -5.18 -9.56
C ASN A 298 -9.45 -6.08 -9.15
N ILE A 299 -9.71 -7.09 -8.30
CA ILE A 299 -8.71 -8.06 -7.83
C ILE A 299 -8.89 -9.46 -8.43
N GLY A 300 -10.02 -9.72 -9.08
CA GLY A 300 -10.27 -11.01 -9.70
C GLY A 300 -10.30 -12.12 -8.65
N ARG A 301 -9.71 -13.27 -8.97
CA ARG A 301 -9.57 -14.43 -8.06
C ARG A 301 -8.18 -14.51 -7.45
N ALA A 302 -7.56 -13.38 -7.17
CA ALA A 302 -6.19 -13.35 -6.68
C ALA A 302 -6.12 -13.76 -5.20
N ASP A 303 -5.00 -14.37 -4.82
CA ASP A 303 -4.59 -14.49 -3.43
C ASP A 303 -3.92 -13.16 -3.02
N LEU A 304 -4.31 -12.60 -1.87
CA LEU A 304 -3.83 -11.30 -1.41
C LEU A 304 -2.82 -11.45 -0.27
N ASP A 305 -1.67 -10.80 -0.41
CA ASP A 305 -0.69 -10.58 0.65
C ASP A 305 -0.64 -9.09 0.98
N VAL A 306 -1.15 -8.71 2.15
CA VAL A 306 -1.29 -7.31 2.56
C VAL A 306 -0.39 -7.05 3.77
N ASP A 307 0.83 -6.60 3.53
CA ASP A 307 1.74 -6.09 4.57
C ASP A 307 1.66 -4.55 4.70
N GLY A 308 1.16 -3.86 3.67
CA GLY A 308 0.80 -2.44 3.67
C GLY A 308 -0.66 -2.20 4.04
N LYS A 309 -1.41 -1.54 3.16
CA LYS A 309 -2.84 -1.28 3.35
C LYS A 309 -3.66 -1.58 2.10
N LEU A 310 -4.76 -2.32 2.26
CA LEU A 310 -5.80 -2.48 1.24
C LEU A 310 -7.03 -1.66 1.64
N GLN A 311 -7.49 -0.75 0.80
CA GLN A 311 -8.71 0.03 0.98
C GLN A 311 -9.81 -0.51 0.05
N ILE A 312 -10.92 -0.96 0.64
CA ILE A 312 -12.10 -1.43 -0.08
C ILE A 312 -13.21 -0.40 0.11
N ASN A 313 -13.57 0.31 -0.96
CA ASN A 313 -14.58 1.38 -0.94
C ASN A 313 -15.77 1.02 -1.84
N ALA A 314 -16.89 0.62 -1.25
CA ALA A 314 -18.09 0.26 -1.97
C ALA A 314 -19.35 0.86 -1.31
N ASN A 315 -20.48 0.84 -2.01
CA ASN A 315 -21.79 1.25 -1.49
C ASN A 315 -22.81 0.13 -1.74
N LYS A 316 -22.41 -1.11 -1.41
CA LYS A 316 -23.17 -2.34 -1.57
C LYS A 316 -22.67 -3.35 -0.53
N ASP A 317 -23.47 -4.37 -0.25
CA ASP A 317 -22.98 -5.53 0.49
C ASP A 317 -21.81 -6.16 -0.26
N TRP A 318 -20.80 -6.58 0.49
CA TRP A 318 -19.59 -7.20 -0.05
C TRP A 318 -19.34 -8.54 0.63
N VAL A 319 -19.30 -9.59 -0.18
CA VAL A 319 -18.87 -10.93 0.24
C VAL A 319 -17.46 -11.13 -0.31
N PHE A 320 -16.48 -11.22 0.58
CA PHE A 320 -15.07 -11.30 0.25
C PHE A 320 -14.67 -12.77 0.07
N ASP A 321 -14.36 -13.16 -1.16
CA ASP A 321 -14.09 -14.54 -1.58
C ASP A 321 -12.61 -14.81 -1.94
N ASN A 322 -11.75 -13.82 -1.77
CA ASN A 322 -10.31 -13.96 -2.01
C ASN A 322 -9.58 -14.52 -0.77
N ASP A 323 -8.49 -15.24 -1.01
CA ASP A 323 -7.55 -15.62 0.05
C ASP A 323 -6.80 -14.38 0.54
N LEU A 324 -6.60 -14.28 1.85
CA LEU A 324 -5.98 -13.12 2.48
C LEU A 324 -4.92 -13.54 3.51
N GLN A 325 -3.73 -12.97 3.36
CA GLN A 325 -2.64 -13.08 4.33
C GLN A 325 -1.95 -11.71 4.52
N GLY A 326 -0.95 -11.69 5.40
CA GLY A 326 -0.16 -10.49 5.69
C GLY A 326 -0.50 -9.87 7.04
N ARG A 327 0.23 -8.82 7.40
CA ARG A 327 0.16 -8.16 8.73
C ARG A 327 -0.37 -6.72 8.69
N GLY A 328 -0.75 -6.26 7.50
CA GLY A 328 -1.20 -4.90 7.23
C GLY A 328 -2.64 -4.63 7.66
N ILE A 329 -3.19 -3.55 7.11
CA ILE A 329 -4.55 -3.10 7.40
C ILE A 329 -5.42 -3.32 6.16
N VAL A 330 -6.59 -3.95 6.36
CA VAL A 330 -7.66 -3.92 5.36
C VAL A 330 -8.70 -2.92 5.83
N GLU A 331 -8.69 -1.73 5.24
CA GLU A 331 -9.63 -0.66 5.54
C GLU A 331 -10.88 -0.83 4.67
N ILE A 332 -12.04 -0.91 5.31
CA ILE A 332 -13.29 -1.32 4.68
C ILE A 332 -14.32 -0.23 4.89
N ASN A 333 -14.80 0.36 3.80
CA ASN A 333 -15.89 1.32 3.80
C ASN A 333 -16.99 0.90 2.83
N MET A 334 -18.11 0.44 3.38
CA MET A 334 -19.23 -0.11 2.62
C MET A 334 -20.42 0.87 2.50
N GLY A 335 -20.31 2.11 2.97
CA GLY A 335 -21.39 3.09 2.89
C GLY A 335 -22.67 2.64 3.61
N ASN A 336 -22.51 2.11 4.82
CA ASN A 336 -23.49 1.50 5.71
C ASN A 336 -24.08 0.16 5.23
N HIS A 337 -23.35 -0.58 4.39
CA HIS A 337 -23.69 -1.93 3.95
C HIS A 337 -22.85 -3.00 4.67
N GLU A 338 -23.21 -4.28 4.49
CA GLU A 338 -22.55 -5.41 5.14
C GLU A 338 -21.23 -5.78 4.45
N PHE A 339 -20.21 -6.07 5.26
CA PHE A 339 -19.03 -6.81 4.83
C PHE A 339 -19.04 -8.20 5.48
N SER A 340 -18.76 -9.24 4.70
CA SER A 340 -18.59 -10.61 5.19
C SER A 340 -17.55 -11.38 4.38
N PHE A 341 -17.04 -12.46 4.94
CA PHE A 341 -16.24 -13.44 4.21
C PHE A 341 -17.13 -14.49 3.56
N ASP A 342 -16.74 -14.95 2.37
CA ASP A 342 -17.28 -16.16 1.76
C ASP A 342 -16.77 -17.42 2.49
N GLU A 343 -17.54 -18.51 2.47
CA GLU A 343 -17.17 -19.76 3.14
C GLU A 343 -15.88 -20.40 2.60
N PHE A 344 -15.46 -20.03 1.38
CA PHE A 344 -14.25 -20.55 0.74
C PHE A 344 -13.03 -19.63 0.86
N ALA A 345 -13.15 -18.45 1.48
CA ALA A 345 -12.01 -17.55 1.66
C ALA A 345 -10.98 -18.16 2.65
N TYR A 346 -9.70 -18.22 2.26
CA TYR A 346 -8.64 -18.71 3.15
C TYR A 346 -7.90 -17.56 3.85
N THR A 347 -7.96 -17.53 5.18
CA THR A 347 -7.45 -16.40 6.00
C THR A 347 -6.56 -16.82 7.17
N ASP A 348 -6.15 -18.10 7.26
CA ASP A 348 -5.36 -18.66 8.37
C ASP A 348 -4.05 -17.91 8.66
N TRP A 349 -3.51 -17.21 7.67
CA TRP A 349 -2.24 -16.47 7.75
C TRP A 349 -2.42 -14.95 7.86
N PHE A 350 -3.66 -14.46 7.81
CA PHE A 350 -3.94 -13.06 8.05
C PHE A 350 -3.72 -12.72 9.53
N GLN A 351 -2.72 -11.88 9.78
CA GLN A 351 -2.32 -11.40 11.11
C GLN A 351 -2.54 -9.89 11.27
N GLY A 352 -3.20 -9.27 10.28
CA GLY A 352 -3.51 -7.86 10.22
C GLY A 352 -4.80 -7.50 10.94
N SER A 353 -5.29 -6.27 10.68
CA SER A 353 -6.57 -5.78 11.21
C SER A 353 -7.53 -5.39 10.08
N LEU A 354 -8.80 -5.73 10.26
CA LEU A 354 -9.91 -5.15 9.49
C LEU A 354 -10.33 -3.84 10.15
N ALA A 355 -10.08 -2.71 9.50
CA ALA A 355 -10.46 -1.39 9.99
C ALA A 355 -11.75 -0.93 9.30
N PHE A 356 -12.87 -0.94 10.02
CA PHE A 356 -14.18 -0.61 9.46
C PHE A 356 -14.48 0.90 9.51
N GLN A 357 -15.10 1.43 8.47
CA GLN A 357 -15.71 2.76 8.43
C GLN A 357 -17.07 2.68 7.75
N ASN A 358 -18.14 3.19 8.35
CA ASN A 358 -19.49 3.09 7.78
C ASN A 358 -19.81 1.66 7.26
N THR A 359 -19.50 0.63 8.04
CA THR A 359 -19.70 -0.77 7.64
C THR A 359 -20.47 -1.52 8.72
N THR A 360 -21.40 -2.38 8.32
CA THR A 360 -22.00 -3.36 9.24
C THR A 360 -21.23 -4.67 9.16
N PHE A 361 -20.94 -5.28 10.30
CA PHE A 361 -20.16 -6.52 10.38
C PHE A 361 -20.70 -7.42 11.48
N ASN A 362 -20.97 -8.69 11.18
CA ASN A 362 -21.41 -9.67 12.16
C ASN A 362 -20.25 -10.59 12.53
N LEU A 363 -19.74 -10.49 13.76
CA LEU A 363 -18.59 -11.26 14.21
C LEU A 363 -18.92 -12.75 14.36
N GLU A 364 -20.10 -13.12 14.87
CA GLU A 364 -20.51 -14.53 15.00
C GLU A 364 -20.41 -15.30 13.68
N LYS A 365 -20.77 -14.66 12.56
CA LYS A 365 -20.68 -15.26 11.21
C LYS A 365 -19.27 -15.30 10.63
N ASN A 366 -18.35 -14.48 11.14
CA ASN A 366 -17.05 -14.22 10.49
C ASN A 366 -15.84 -14.53 11.38
N ALA A 367 -16.04 -14.93 12.64
CA ALA A 367 -14.96 -15.13 13.60
C ALA A 367 -13.95 -16.21 13.17
N GLU A 368 -14.38 -17.22 12.41
CA GLU A 368 -13.49 -18.28 11.94
C GLU A 368 -12.40 -17.78 10.99
N PHE A 369 -12.64 -16.67 10.27
CA PHE A 369 -11.68 -16.03 9.38
C PHE A 369 -10.72 -15.07 10.10
N LEU A 370 -10.92 -14.85 11.40
CA LEU A 370 -10.19 -13.87 12.20
C LEU A 370 -9.41 -14.52 13.35
N GLN A 371 -9.11 -15.82 13.27
CA GLN A 371 -8.36 -16.53 14.31
C GLN A 371 -7.00 -15.88 14.63
N ARG A 372 -6.37 -15.25 13.63
CA ARG A 372 -5.11 -14.48 13.79
C ARG A 372 -5.26 -13.00 13.41
N GLY A 373 -6.37 -12.64 12.78
CA GLY A 373 -6.71 -11.27 12.42
C GLY A 373 -7.43 -10.54 13.54
N GLY A 374 -7.44 -9.22 13.47
CA GLY A 374 -8.17 -8.36 14.39
C GLY A 374 -9.19 -7.48 13.69
N ILE A 375 -9.94 -6.73 14.48
CA ILE A 375 -10.86 -5.70 14.00
C ILE A 375 -10.61 -4.38 14.72
N THR A 376 -10.84 -3.29 14.00
CA THR A 376 -10.97 -1.95 14.55
C THR A 376 -12.35 -1.40 14.17
N ALA A 377 -13.19 -1.15 15.18
CA ALA A 377 -14.52 -0.57 15.00
C ALA A 377 -14.38 0.95 14.80
N GLY A 378 -14.22 1.37 13.54
CA GLY A 378 -14.07 2.79 13.20
C GLY A 378 -15.37 3.52 12.90
N GLN A 379 -15.26 4.84 12.75
CA GLN A 379 -16.36 5.80 12.63
C GLN A 379 -17.53 5.30 11.78
N GLY A 380 -18.73 5.37 12.35
CA GLY A 380 -19.98 5.04 11.66
C GLY A 380 -20.23 3.55 11.43
N SER A 381 -19.29 2.68 11.81
CA SER A 381 -19.44 1.23 11.67
C SER A 381 -20.27 0.64 12.81
N GLN A 382 -20.95 -0.46 12.52
CA GLN A 382 -21.69 -1.26 13.49
C GLN A 382 -21.17 -2.70 13.45
N VAL A 383 -20.45 -3.12 14.49
CA VAL A 383 -20.07 -4.51 14.70
C VAL A 383 -21.09 -5.16 15.63
N THR A 384 -21.69 -6.27 15.23
CA THR A 384 -22.52 -7.11 16.09
C THR A 384 -21.71 -8.32 16.51
N VAL A 385 -21.54 -8.53 17.82
CA VAL A 385 -20.76 -9.67 18.34
C VAL A 385 -21.48 -10.99 18.05
N GLY A 386 -22.81 -11.03 18.22
CA GLY A 386 -23.61 -12.25 18.09
C GLY A 386 -23.48 -13.15 19.32
N LYS A 387 -24.14 -14.31 19.32
CA LYS A 387 -24.19 -15.19 20.51
C LYS A 387 -22.97 -16.11 20.59
N GLY A 388 -22.48 -16.33 21.80
CA GLY A 388 -21.36 -17.23 22.07
C GLY A 388 -20.05 -16.49 22.32
N ALA A 389 -18.95 -17.24 22.33
CA ALA A 389 -17.61 -16.70 22.51
C ALA A 389 -16.86 -16.72 21.18
N HIS A 390 -16.38 -15.55 20.74
CA HIS A 390 -15.69 -15.38 19.46
C HIS A 390 -14.25 -14.94 19.72
N SER A 391 -13.28 -15.61 19.11
CA SER A 391 -11.85 -15.33 19.34
C SER A 391 -11.25 -14.56 18.17
N ILE A 392 -10.57 -13.46 18.46
CA ILE A 392 -9.82 -12.64 17.50
C ILE A 392 -8.46 -12.24 18.07
N SER A 393 -7.53 -11.77 17.24
CA SER A 393 -6.23 -11.33 17.73
C SER A 393 -6.29 -9.95 18.35
N THR A 394 -6.99 -9.02 17.70
CA THR A 394 -7.07 -7.62 18.14
C THR A 394 -8.50 -7.11 18.11
N LEU A 395 -8.90 -6.35 19.13
CA LEU A 395 -10.10 -5.53 19.12
C LEU A 395 -9.71 -4.09 19.45
N GLY A 396 -10.03 -3.14 18.57
CA GLY A 396 -9.81 -1.72 18.81
C GLY A 396 -11.02 -0.86 18.44
N PHE A 397 -11.02 0.39 18.91
CA PHE A 397 -12.10 1.34 18.72
C PHE A 397 -11.58 2.66 18.13
N SER A 398 -12.30 3.20 17.14
CA SER A 398 -11.98 4.52 16.57
C SER A 398 -13.23 5.22 16.04
N GLY A 399 -14.30 5.18 16.83
CA GLY A 399 -15.58 5.88 16.60
C GLY A 399 -16.76 5.00 16.18
N GLY A 400 -16.58 3.68 16.08
CA GLY A 400 -17.64 2.73 15.74
C GLY A 400 -18.44 2.24 16.95
N THR A 401 -19.53 1.53 16.67
CA THR A 401 -20.36 0.83 17.66
C THR A 401 -20.04 -0.66 17.66
N VAL A 402 -19.88 -1.25 18.84
CA VAL A 402 -19.84 -2.71 19.04
C VAL A 402 -21.02 -3.14 19.91
N ASP A 403 -21.91 -3.95 19.36
CA ASP A 403 -23.11 -4.48 20.01
C ASP A 403 -22.86 -5.89 20.55
N PHE A 404 -22.84 -6.00 21.88
CA PHE A 404 -22.68 -7.27 22.60
C PHE A 404 -24.02 -8.00 22.85
N GLY A 405 -25.13 -7.44 22.38
CA GLY A 405 -26.45 -8.09 22.45
C GLY A 405 -27.03 -8.12 23.87
N ALA A 406 -27.72 -9.22 24.19
CA ALA A 406 -28.46 -9.37 25.43
C ALA A 406 -27.57 -9.64 26.64
N LEU A 407 -28.00 -9.14 27.79
CA LEU A 407 -27.42 -9.41 29.10
C LEU A 407 -28.38 -10.31 29.88
N THR A 408 -27.85 -11.35 30.53
CA THR A 408 -28.65 -12.19 31.41
C THR A 408 -28.57 -11.66 32.85
N ALA A 409 -29.70 -11.58 33.56
CA ALA A 409 -29.72 -11.10 34.95
C ALA A 409 -28.82 -11.94 35.87
N GLY A 410 -27.98 -11.29 36.66
CA GLY A 410 -26.99 -11.93 37.53
C GLY A 410 -25.78 -12.54 36.79
N ALA A 411 -25.72 -12.41 35.47
CA ALA A 411 -24.57 -12.88 34.70
C ALA A 411 -23.35 -11.99 34.93
N GLN A 412 -22.19 -12.63 35.00
CA GLN A 412 -20.88 -11.98 35.03
C GLN A 412 -20.35 -11.69 33.60
N MET A 413 -21.11 -12.12 32.57
CA MET A 413 -20.76 -12.10 31.15
C MET A 413 -22.02 -11.83 30.30
N THR A 414 -21.84 -11.25 29.11
CA THR A 414 -22.86 -11.12 28.05
C THR A 414 -23.18 -12.44 27.34
N GLU A 415 -24.30 -12.49 26.59
CA GLU A 415 -24.58 -13.64 25.71
C GLU A 415 -23.57 -13.74 24.55
N GLY A 416 -23.05 -12.61 24.08
CA GLY A 416 -21.93 -12.52 23.14
C GLY A 416 -20.67 -12.04 23.84
N THR A 417 -19.57 -12.78 23.74
CA THR A 417 -18.28 -12.40 24.34
C THR A 417 -17.18 -12.44 23.29
N VAL A 418 -16.20 -11.57 23.43
CA VAL A 418 -15.01 -11.56 22.57
C VAL A 418 -13.80 -11.97 23.38
N ASN A 419 -13.06 -12.97 22.91
CA ASN A 419 -11.76 -13.36 23.45
C ASN A 419 -10.67 -12.74 22.57
N VAL A 420 -9.85 -11.88 23.14
CA VAL A 420 -8.75 -11.20 22.46
C VAL A 420 -7.44 -11.87 22.85
N SER A 421 -6.69 -12.33 21.85
CA SER A 421 -5.45 -13.11 22.08
C SER A 421 -4.15 -12.30 21.99
N LYS A 422 -4.18 -11.08 21.44
CA LYS A 422 -2.98 -10.24 21.27
C LYS A 422 -3.14 -8.85 21.84
N THR A 423 -4.12 -8.07 21.37
CA THR A 423 -4.25 -6.66 21.77
C THR A 423 -5.71 -6.21 21.92
N LEU A 424 -6.08 -5.66 23.06
CA LEU A 424 -7.33 -4.93 23.27
C LEU A 424 -7.01 -3.44 23.37
N ASP A 425 -7.37 -2.65 22.36
CA ASP A 425 -7.07 -1.21 22.31
C ASP A 425 -8.29 -0.37 22.66
N LEU A 426 -8.30 0.15 23.89
CA LEU A 426 -9.38 0.93 24.50
C LEU A 426 -9.06 2.43 24.57
N ARG A 427 -8.00 2.89 23.90
CA ARG A 427 -7.60 4.31 23.90
C ARG A 427 -8.50 5.19 23.04
N GLY A 428 -9.13 4.61 22.02
CA GLY A 428 -9.99 5.33 21.09
C GLY A 428 -11.41 5.58 21.62
N GLU A 429 -12.19 6.28 20.82
CA GLU A 429 -13.62 6.51 21.08
C GLU A 429 -14.47 5.40 20.47
N GLY A 430 -15.70 5.28 20.93
CA GLY A 430 -16.69 4.38 20.36
C GLY A 430 -17.90 4.21 21.25
N VAL A 431 -18.81 3.35 20.79
CA VAL A 431 -20.01 2.99 21.52
C VAL A 431 -20.01 1.50 21.80
N ILE A 432 -20.26 1.13 23.05
CA ILE A 432 -20.61 -0.21 23.45
C ILE A 432 -22.11 -0.26 23.62
N GLN A 433 -22.76 -1.17 22.91
CA GLN A 433 -24.20 -1.34 22.93
C GLN A 433 -24.58 -2.67 23.58
N VAL A 434 -25.63 -2.62 24.42
CA VAL A 434 -26.25 -3.79 25.05
C VAL A 434 -27.78 -3.69 24.99
N SER A 435 -28.47 -4.83 24.95
CA SER A 435 -29.94 -4.87 24.75
C SER A 435 -30.76 -4.66 26.02
N ASP A 436 -30.23 -5.02 27.19
CA ASP A 436 -30.99 -5.09 28.45
C ASP A 436 -30.50 -4.06 29.48
N SER A 437 -31.04 -2.84 29.40
CA SER A 437 -30.73 -1.76 30.35
C SER A 437 -30.99 -2.14 31.81
N ASP A 438 -31.92 -3.05 32.06
CA ASP A 438 -32.30 -3.47 33.41
C ASP A 438 -31.22 -4.32 34.10
N VAL A 439 -30.41 -5.06 33.33
CA VAL A 439 -29.28 -5.81 33.89
C VAL A 439 -28.14 -4.86 34.25
N VAL A 440 -27.84 -3.87 33.40
CA VAL A 440 -26.89 -2.80 33.75
C VAL A 440 -27.35 -2.07 35.02
N ARG A 441 -28.66 -1.82 35.17
CA ARG A 441 -29.24 -1.21 36.38
C ARG A 441 -29.11 -2.06 37.65
N SER A 442 -28.75 -3.33 37.53
CA SER A 442 -28.50 -4.22 38.67
C SER A 442 -27.05 -4.21 39.15
N VAL A 443 -26.13 -3.59 38.40
CA VAL A 443 -24.74 -3.38 38.83
C VAL A 443 -24.74 -2.58 40.14
N SER A 444 -23.95 -3.03 41.11
CA SER A 444 -23.85 -2.35 42.41
C SER A 444 -23.39 -0.91 42.21
N ARG A 445 -23.98 0.02 42.97
CA ARG A 445 -23.60 1.45 42.97
C ARG A 445 -22.85 1.84 44.24
N ASP A 446 -22.47 0.84 45.03
CA ASP A 446 -21.68 1.04 46.23
C ASP A 446 -20.26 1.44 45.82
N ILE A 447 -19.80 2.55 46.37
CA ILE A 447 -18.44 3.04 46.18
C ILE A 447 -17.65 2.72 47.44
N ASP A 448 -16.57 1.95 47.30
CA ASP A 448 -15.66 1.69 48.40
C ASP A 448 -14.86 2.95 48.73
N SER A 449 -15.20 3.58 49.84
CA SER A 449 -14.53 4.80 50.32
C SER A 449 -13.08 4.57 50.77
N ALA A 450 -12.61 3.32 50.85
CA ALA A 450 -11.21 3.01 51.14
C ALA A 450 -10.31 3.10 49.91
N LEU A 451 -10.88 3.05 48.70
CA LEU A 451 -10.14 3.16 47.44
C LEU A 451 -9.80 4.62 47.13
N SER A 452 -8.66 4.83 46.46
CA SER A 452 -8.27 6.15 45.97
C SER A 452 -9.02 6.53 44.68
N LEU A 453 -8.90 7.80 44.25
CA LEU A 453 -9.62 8.29 43.07
C LEU A 453 -9.24 7.55 41.77
N THR A 454 -8.00 7.07 41.67
CA THR A 454 -7.45 6.27 40.55
C THR A 454 -7.77 4.78 40.66
N GLU A 455 -8.56 4.38 41.66
CA GLU A 455 -9.00 3.00 41.83
C GLU A 455 -10.53 2.88 41.79
N VAL A 456 -11.27 3.95 42.07
CA VAL A 456 -12.74 3.95 42.07
C VAL A 456 -13.35 4.08 40.68
N ASP A 457 -12.57 4.42 39.66
CA ASP A 457 -12.97 4.28 38.26
C ASP A 457 -13.07 2.82 37.83
N ASP A 458 -12.16 1.95 38.31
CA ASP A 458 -12.05 0.57 37.83
C ASP A 458 -12.49 -0.49 38.84
N GLY A 459 -12.57 -0.11 40.12
CA GLY A 459 -12.73 -1.02 41.25
C GLY A 459 -14.03 -1.82 41.30
N ASN A 460 -15.05 -1.41 40.54
CA ASN A 460 -16.37 -2.04 40.49
C ASN A 460 -16.71 -2.55 39.08
N SER A 461 -15.84 -3.40 38.56
CA SER A 461 -16.01 -4.12 37.30
C SER A 461 -16.92 -5.34 37.48
N ALA A 462 -18.13 -5.30 36.92
CA ALA A 462 -19.19 -6.27 37.26
C ALA A 462 -19.54 -7.25 36.13
N ILE A 463 -19.62 -6.76 34.89
CA ILE A 463 -20.03 -7.56 33.73
C ILE A 463 -18.90 -7.51 32.70
N LYS A 464 -18.24 -8.64 32.43
CA LYS A 464 -17.18 -8.70 31.41
C LYS A 464 -17.81 -8.86 30.02
N LEU A 465 -17.36 -8.03 29.08
CA LEU A 465 -17.75 -8.02 27.67
C LEU A 465 -16.68 -8.68 26.79
N VAL A 466 -15.42 -8.34 27.08
CA VAL A 466 -14.24 -8.84 26.38
C VAL A 466 -13.31 -9.50 27.38
N ASP A 467 -12.87 -10.72 27.08
CA ASP A 467 -11.79 -11.39 27.80
C ASP A 467 -10.48 -11.18 27.05
N ALA A 468 -9.50 -10.58 27.72
CA ALA A 468 -8.18 -10.28 27.19
C ALA A 468 -7.08 -10.90 28.06
N GLN A 469 -7.38 -11.98 28.80
CA GLN A 469 -6.38 -12.65 29.63
C GLN A 469 -5.16 -13.10 28.79
N GLY A 470 -4.00 -12.50 29.09
CA GLY A 470 -2.75 -12.79 28.39
C GLY A 470 -2.51 -11.98 27.11
N ALA A 471 -3.46 -11.11 26.73
CA ALA A 471 -3.27 -10.10 25.71
C ALA A 471 -2.74 -8.79 26.32
N GLU A 472 -2.21 -7.92 25.47
CA GLU A 472 -1.87 -6.54 25.82
C GLU A 472 -3.14 -5.69 25.81
N VAL A 473 -3.49 -5.09 26.95
CA VAL A 473 -4.61 -4.15 27.05
C VAL A 473 -4.06 -2.72 27.10
N LEU A 474 -4.47 -1.90 26.13
CA LEU A 474 -4.02 -0.52 25.96
C LEU A 474 -5.14 0.45 26.32
N GLY A 475 -4.93 1.29 27.32
CA GLY A 475 -5.93 2.24 27.82
C GLY A 475 -7.05 1.56 28.63
N ASP A 476 -7.97 2.39 29.14
CA ASP A 476 -8.93 1.98 30.17
C ASP A 476 -10.39 2.36 29.82
N ALA A 477 -10.69 2.50 28.53
CA ALA A 477 -12.04 2.72 28.00
C ALA A 477 -12.78 3.99 28.48
N GLY A 478 -12.09 4.96 29.09
CA GLY A 478 -12.68 6.21 29.56
C GLY A 478 -13.32 7.09 28.47
N ASN A 479 -12.97 6.85 27.20
CA ASN A 479 -13.53 7.54 26.02
C ASN A 479 -14.59 6.72 25.27
N LEU A 480 -14.98 5.55 25.78
CA LEU A 480 -16.07 4.75 25.24
C LEU A 480 -17.40 5.09 25.94
N GLN A 481 -18.49 5.05 25.18
CA GLN A 481 -19.84 5.28 25.71
C GLN A 481 -20.62 3.98 25.83
N LEU A 482 -21.39 3.85 26.92
CA LEU A 482 -22.31 2.73 27.10
C LEU A 482 -23.74 3.15 26.73
N GLN A 483 -24.34 2.46 25.75
CA GLN A 483 -25.68 2.76 25.26
C GLN A 483 -26.58 1.52 25.24
N ASP A 484 -27.89 1.75 25.29
CA ASP A 484 -28.89 0.71 25.03
C ASP A 484 -29.05 0.45 23.52
N LYS A 485 -29.82 -0.58 23.17
CA LYS A 485 -30.15 -0.93 21.76
C LYS A 485 -30.82 0.19 20.95
N ASN A 486 -31.36 1.23 21.60
CA ASN A 486 -32.00 2.37 20.95
C ASN A 486 -31.05 3.57 20.79
N GLY A 487 -29.79 3.44 21.22
CA GLY A 487 -28.80 4.51 21.20
C GLY A 487 -28.92 5.48 22.38
N GLN A 488 -29.65 5.13 23.44
CA GLN A 488 -29.74 5.95 24.64
C GLN A 488 -28.58 5.63 25.59
N ILE A 489 -27.86 6.65 26.05
CA ILE A 489 -26.82 6.51 27.07
C ILE A 489 -27.42 5.90 28.35
N LEU A 490 -26.80 4.83 28.84
CA LEU A 490 -27.17 4.19 30.09
C LEU A 490 -26.52 4.93 31.26
N SER A 491 -27.34 5.49 32.15
CA SER A 491 -26.89 6.31 33.27
C SER A 491 -27.70 6.06 34.56
N SER A 492 -27.02 6.16 35.69
CA SER A 492 -27.50 6.31 37.06
C SER A 492 -26.57 7.27 37.82
N SER A 493 -26.33 8.46 37.24
CA SER A 493 -25.40 9.45 37.75
C SER A 493 -25.65 9.89 39.20
N ALA A 494 -24.59 10.01 40.00
CA ALA A 494 -24.59 10.59 41.33
C ALA A 494 -23.33 11.44 41.55
N GLN A 495 -23.47 12.57 42.24
CA GLN A 495 -22.34 13.47 42.53
C GLN A 495 -21.95 13.42 44.01
N ARG A 496 -20.64 13.52 44.28
CA ARG A 496 -20.08 13.64 45.63
C ARG A 496 -18.98 14.69 45.67
N ASP A 497 -18.98 15.50 46.71
CA ASP A 497 -17.87 16.41 46.98
C ASP A 497 -16.62 15.60 47.35
N ILE A 498 -15.50 15.94 46.73
CA ILE A 498 -14.19 15.41 47.07
C ILE A 498 -13.49 16.42 47.95
N GLN A 499 -13.33 16.05 49.22
CA GLN A 499 -12.68 16.89 50.21
C GLN A 499 -11.26 16.42 50.47
N GLN A 500 -10.30 17.34 50.34
CA GLN A 500 -8.91 17.13 50.75
C GLN A 500 -8.51 18.27 51.68
N ASN A 501 -7.83 17.93 52.79
CA ASN A 501 -7.45 18.89 53.84
C ASN A 501 -8.62 19.73 54.39
N GLY A 502 -9.84 19.19 54.35
CA GLY A 502 -11.06 19.88 54.79
C GLY A 502 -11.60 20.94 53.81
N GLN A 503 -11.01 21.08 52.61
CA GLN A 503 -11.51 21.92 51.53
C GLN A 503 -12.16 21.07 50.44
N LYS A 504 -13.16 21.64 49.75
CA LYS A 504 -13.76 21.02 48.57
C LYS A 504 -12.83 21.22 47.38
N ALA A 505 -12.04 20.19 47.07
CA ALA A 505 -11.07 20.22 45.98
C ALA A 505 -11.74 20.02 44.60
N ALA A 506 -12.72 19.11 44.54
CA ALA A 506 -13.44 18.76 43.32
C ALA A 506 -14.86 18.24 43.61
N VAL A 507 -15.68 18.08 42.57
CA VAL A 507 -16.90 17.26 42.58
C VAL A 507 -16.67 16.04 41.69
N GLY A 508 -16.80 14.85 42.26
CA GLY A 508 -16.78 13.60 41.51
C GLY A 508 -18.19 13.23 41.04
N THR A 509 -18.34 12.92 39.76
CA THR A 509 -19.53 12.29 39.19
C THR A 509 -19.29 10.80 39.02
N TYR A 510 -20.17 9.98 39.58
CA TYR A 510 -20.14 8.53 39.53
C TYR A 510 -21.31 8.04 38.67
N ASP A 511 -21.03 7.14 37.74
CA ASP A 511 -22.03 6.60 36.82
C ASP A 511 -21.67 5.18 36.35
N TYR A 512 -22.55 4.54 35.58
CA TYR A 512 -22.17 3.38 34.79
C TYR A 512 -21.06 3.77 33.84
N ARG A 513 -20.05 2.90 33.73
CA ARG A 513 -18.89 3.16 32.90
C ARG A 513 -18.29 1.89 32.34
N LEU A 514 -17.40 2.10 31.39
CA LEU A 514 -16.54 1.08 30.83
C LEU A 514 -15.14 1.21 31.47
N THR A 515 -14.47 0.07 31.62
CA THR A 515 -13.14 -0.02 32.22
C THR A 515 -12.47 -1.31 31.73
N SER A 516 -11.14 -1.30 31.69
CA SER A 516 -10.33 -2.49 31.47
C SER A 516 -10.28 -3.44 32.68
N GLY A 517 -10.79 -2.96 33.82
CA GLY A 517 -10.87 -3.66 35.08
C GLY A 517 -9.57 -3.64 35.86
N VAL A 518 -9.65 -3.96 37.16
CA VAL A 518 -8.52 -3.89 38.11
C VAL A 518 -7.31 -4.76 37.75
N ASN A 519 -7.51 -5.78 36.91
CA ASN A 519 -6.45 -6.70 36.47
C ASN A 519 -5.93 -6.40 35.06
N ASN A 520 -6.46 -5.36 34.40
CA ASN A 520 -6.17 -5.04 33.01
C ASN A 520 -6.34 -6.24 32.06
N ASP A 521 -7.44 -6.99 32.21
CA ASP A 521 -7.64 -8.30 31.58
C ASP A 521 -8.91 -8.39 30.73
N GLY A 522 -9.53 -7.27 30.38
CA GLY A 522 -10.74 -7.28 29.57
C GLY A 522 -11.34 -5.91 29.31
N LEU A 523 -12.62 -5.92 28.94
CA LEU A 523 -13.49 -4.74 28.92
C LEU A 523 -14.74 -5.08 29.73
N TYR A 524 -15.08 -4.22 30.68
CA TYR A 524 -16.15 -4.45 31.64
C TYR A 524 -17.15 -3.32 31.66
N ILE A 525 -18.40 -3.65 31.96
CA ILE A 525 -19.39 -2.69 32.49
C ILE A 525 -19.25 -2.68 34.00
N GLY A 526 -19.12 -1.48 34.55
CA GLY A 526 -19.04 -1.23 35.99
C GLY A 526 -19.81 0.01 36.42
N TYR A 527 -19.63 0.41 37.67
CA TYR A 527 -20.11 1.69 38.19
C TYR A 527 -19.02 2.35 39.02
N GLY A 528 -18.57 3.52 38.60
CA GLY A 528 -17.38 4.15 39.16
C GLY A 528 -17.31 5.64 38.83
N LEU A 529 -16.19 6.27 39.19
CA LEU A 529 -15.95 7.67 38.87
C LEU A 529 -15.86 7.86 37.36
N THR A 530 -16.66 8.75 36.78
CA THR A 530 -16.66 9.07 35.34
C THR A 530 -16.18 10.47 35.03
N GLN A 531 -16.33 11.40 35.99
CA GLN A 531 -15.88 12.77 35.82
C GLN A 531 -15.41 13.40 37.14
N LEU A 532 -14.37 14.23 37.08
CA LEU A 532 -13.92 15.14 38.13
C LEU A 532 -14.07 16.60 37.68
N ASP A 533 -14.86 17.38 38.40
CA ASP A 533 -14.95 18.83 38.22
C ASP A 533 -14.09 19.55 39.27
N LEU A 534 -12.96 20.11 38.84
CA LEU A 534 -11.96 20.75 39.70
C LEU A 534 -12.41 22.15 40.13
N HIS A 535 -12.31 22.45 41.43
CA HIS A 535 -12.76 23.73 41.99
C HIS A 535 -11.69 24.52 42.74
N ALA A 536 -10.76 23.84 43.43
CA ALA A 536 -9.75 24.50 44.24
C ALA A 536 -8.44 24.73 43.46
N THR A 537 -7.66 25.73 43.88
CA THR A 537 -6.39 26.12 43.25
C THR A 537 -5.24 26.12 44.26
N ASP A 538 -4.02 26.30 43.76
CA ASP A 538 -2.80 26.43 44.55
C ASP A 538 -2.60 25.28 45.56
N SER A 539 -2.41 25.58 46.85
CA SER A 539 -2.18 24.57 47.88
C SER A 539 -3.39 23.67 48.15
N ASP A 540 -4.59 24.11 47.79
CA ASP A 540 -5.85 23.41 48.01
C ASP A 540 -6.32 22.62 46.77
N ALA A 541 -5.55 22.67 45.68
CA ALA A 541 -5.75 21.90 44.45
C ALA A 541 -6.01 20.41 44.73
N LEU A 542 -6.77 19.75 43.85
CA LEU A 542 -6.96 18.30 43.95
C LEU A 542 -5.62 17.60 43.74
N VAL A 543 -5.18 16.83 44.74
CA VAL A 543 -3.94 16.05 44.69
C VAL A 543 -4.26 14.61 44.34
N LEU A 544 -3.68 14.12 43.25
CA LEU A 544 -3.60 12.72 42.90
C LEU A 544 -2.25 12.14 43.31
N SER A 545 -2.24 10.88 43.72
CA SER A 545 -1.04 10.12 44.02
C SER A 545 -1.30 8.65 43.74
N SER A 546 -0.29 7.90 43.32
CA SER A 546 -0.49 6.48 42.99
C SER A 546 -0.78 5.62 44.22
N ASN A 547 -0.56 6.14 45.43
CA ASN A 547 -0.74 5.39 46.69
C ASN A 547 0.02 4.06 46.71
N GLY A 548 1.18 4.00 46.04
CA GLY A 548 1.97 2.78 45.89
C GLY A 548 1.39 1.75 44.92
N LYS A 549 0.33 2.10 44.17
CA LYS A 549 -0.21 1.33 43.06
C LYS A 549 0.54 1.62 41.76
N SER A 550 0.25 0.80 40.75
CA SER A 550 0.81 0.84 39.40
C SER A 550 -0.25 0.40 38.39
N GLU A 551 0.02 0.60 37.10
CA GLU A 551 -0.89 0.23 35.99
C GLU A 551 -2.27 0.86 36.22
N ASN A 552 -3.36 0.14 35.92
CA ASN A 552 -4.73 0.68 35.99
C ASN A 552 -5.09 1.27 37.35
N ALA A 553 -4.64 0.66 38.46
CA ALA A 553 -4.91 1.18 39.80
C ALA A 553 -4.19 2.52 40.12
N ALA A 554 -3.32 2.99 39.22
CA ALA A 554 -2.68 4.30 39.27
C ALA A 554 -3.00 5.16 38.03
N ASP A 555 -3.88 4.69 37.14
CA ASP A 555 -4.43 5.47 36.03
C ASP A 555 -5.67 6.22 36.49
N LEU A 556 -5.96 7.36 35.85
CA LEU A 556 -7.24 8.03 35.96
C LEU A 556 -7.82 8.18 34.57
N SER A 557 -8.86 7.40 34.32
CA SER A 557 -9.57 7.35 33.04
C SER A 557 -10.89 8.13 33.06
N ALA A 558 -11.28 8.63 34.24
CA ALA A 558 -12.36 9.59 34.38
C ALA A 558 -12.03 10.93 33.68
N LYS A 559 -13.04 11.57 33.08
CA LYS A 559 -12.88 12.89 32.46
C LYS A 559 -12.61 13.96 33.52
N ILE A 560 -11.60 14.79 33.32
CA ILE A 560 -11.24 15.90 34.21
C ILE A 560 -11.66 17.22 33.57
N THR A 561 -12.44 18.00 34.30
CA THR A 561 -13.01 19.28 33.89
C THR A 561 -12.87 20.32 35.02
N GLY A 562 -13.40 21.52 34.80
CA GLY A 562 -13.42 22.59 35.80
C GLY A 562 -12.26 23.59 35.68
N SER A 563 -12.27 24.58 36.58
CA SER A 563 -11.27 25.66 36.60
C SER A 563 -10.23 25.54 37.70
N GLY A 564 -10.38 24.56 38.59
CA GLY A 564 -9.40 24.29 39.64
C GLY A 564 -8.11 23.66 39.09
N ASP A 565 -7.07 23.69 39.92
CA ASP A 565 -5.77 23.11 39.61
C ASP A 565 -5.76 21.61 39.91
N LEU A 566 -4.92 20.86 39.18
CA LEU A 566 -4.66 19.44 39.37
C LEU A 566 -3.22 19.22 39.80
N ALA A 567 -3.01 18.69 41.00
CA ALA A 567 -1.70 18.44 41.53
C ALA A 567 -1.38 16.94 41.63
N PHE A 568 -0.10 16.60 41.55
CA PHE A 568 0.40 15.23 41.66
C PHE A 568 1.46 15.13 42.76
N SER A 569 1.35 14.15 43.65
CA SER A 569 2.27 13.98 44.80
C SER A 569 2.54 12.50 45.09
N SER A 570 3.13 11.78 44.13
CA SER A 570 3.53 10.38 44.29
C SER A 570 4.93 10.26 44.90
N GLN A 571 5.26 9.11 45.50
CA GLN A 571 6.62 8.89 46.00
C GLN A 571 7.62 8.83 44.82
N LYS A 572 8.92 9.04 45.10
CA LYS A 572 9.96 8.97 44.06
C LYS A 572 9.94 7.61 43.35
N GLY A 573 9.84 7.63 42.03
CA GLY A 573 9.75 6.44 41.18
C GLY A 573 8.34 5.82 41.07
N GLN A 574 7.32 6.45 41.66
CA GLN A 574 5.91 6.09 41.44
C GLN A 574 5.28 6.99 40.38
N THR A 575 4.37 6.40 39.60
CA THR A 575 3.72 7.03 38.47
C THR A 575 2.21 7.09 38.69
N VAL A 576 1.61 8.23 38.34
CA VAL A 576 0.17 8.34 38.04
C VAL A 576 0.03 8.57 36.55
N SER A 577 -0.94 7.92 35.91
CA SER A 577 -1.24 8.16 34.50
C SER A 577 -2.62 8.79 34.30
N LEU A 578 -2.76 9.57 33.23
CA LEU A 578 -4.04 10.05 32.73
C LEU A 578 -4.28 9.47 31.33
N SER A 579 -5.46 8.92 31.09
CA SER A 579 -5.78 8.23 29.84
C SER A 579 -7.00 8.81 29.09
N ASN A 580 -7.74 9.73 29.72
CA ASN A 580 -8.91 10.33 29.09
C ASN A 580 -8.54 11.54 28.21
N LYS A 581 -8.66 11.39 26.90
CA LYS A 581 -8.33 12.45 25.93
C LYS A 581 -9.33 13.61 25.88
N ASP A 582 -10.50 13.46 26.51
CA ASP A 582 -11.57 14.46 26.51
C ASP A 582 -11.54 15.35 27.76
N ASN A 583 -10.43 15.28 28.51
CA ASN A 583 -10.12 16.21 29.59
C ASN A 583 -10.15 17.65 29.04
N ASP A 584 -10.76 18.55 29.80
CA ASP A 584 -10.95 19.95 29.37
C ASP A 584 -10.75 20.96 30.50
N TYR A 585 -10.23 20.52 31.66
CA TYR A 585 -9.92 21.40 32.78
C TYR A 585 -8.94 22.50 32.39
N THR A 586 -9.07 23.65 33.04
CA THR A 586 -8.35 24.87 32.66
C THR A 586 -7.33 25.34 33.68
N GLY A 587 -7.31 24.76 34.89
CA GLY A 587 -6.34 25.14 35.94
C GLY A 587 -4.91 24.67 35.67
N VAL A 588 -4.03 24.95 36.63
CA VAL A 588 -2.60 24.56 36.60
C VAL A 588 -2.49 23.05 36.80
N THR A 589 -1.61 22.41 36.02
CA THR A 589 -1.11 21.06 36.30
C THR A 589 0.17 21.16 37.13
N ASP A 590 0.15 20.74 38.40
CA ASP A 590 1.25 20.91 39.35
C ASP A 590 1.87 19.56 39.78
N LEU A 591 2.96 19.17 39.14
CA LEU A 591 3.70 17.95 39.46
C LEU A 591 4.70 18.24 40.60
N ARG A 592 4.27 17.96 41.84
CA ARG A 592 5.00 18.23 43.09
C ARG A 592 6.02 17.14 43.43
N SER A 593 5.70 15.88 43.14
CA SER A 593 6.60 14.73 43.29
C SER A 593 6.17 13.53 42.44
N GLY A 594 7.13 12.67 42.07
CA GLY A 594 6.87 11.46 41.28
C GLY A 594 6.81 11.70 39.77
N THR A 595 6.20 10.77 39.05
CA THR A 595 6.06 10.79 37.58
C THR A 595 4.59 10.94 37.17
N LEU A 596 4.33 11.76 36.17
CA LEU A 596 3.04 11.84 35.45
C LEU A 596 3.22 11.23 34.05
N LEU A 597 2.41 10.23 33.72
CA LEU A 597 2.43 9.54 32.44
C LEU A 597 1.17 9.91 31.62
N LEU A 598 1.34 10.28 30.36
CA LEU A 598 0.24 10.53 29.44
C LEU A 598 -0.05 9.26 28.62
N ASN A 599 -1.23 8.66 28.80
CA ASN A 599 -1.63 7.44 28.10
C ASN A 599 -2.57 7.70 26.90
N ASN A 600 -2.77 8.98 26.55
CA ASN A 600 -3.52 9.40 25.38
C ASN A 600 -3.12 10.82 24.97
N ASP A 601 -3.59 11.26 23.80
CA ASP A 601 -3.43 12.64 23.36
C ASP A 601 -4.28 13.59 24.23
N ASN A 602 -3.78 14.80 24.48
CA ASN A 602 -4.50 15.90 25.13
C ASN A 602 -5.03 15.62 26.55
N VAL A 603 -4.46 14.66 27.27
CA VAL A 603 -4.94 14.27 28.61
C VAL A 603 -4.71 15.34 29.69
N LEU A 604 -3.90 16.39 29.45
CA LEU A 604 -3.81 17.55 30.35
C LEU A 604 -4.89 18.60 30.07
N GLY A 605 -5.84 18.31 29.17
CA GLY A 605 -6.93 19.19 28.82
C GLY A 605 -6.46 20.56 28.35
N ASN A 606 -7.12 21.61 28.83
CA ASN A 606 -6.82 23.00 28.49
C ASN A 606 -5.98 23.68 29.59
N THR A 607 -5.11 22.93 30.28
CA THR A 607 -4.27 23.50 31.33
C THR A 607 -3.50 24.71 30.83
N HIS A 608 -3.50 25.80 31.60
CA HIS A 608 -2.82 27.04 31.22
C HIS A 608 -1.36 27.09 31.68
N GLU A 609 -0.94 26.20 32.58
CA GLU A 609 0.42 26.14 33.11
C GLU A 609 0.74 24.73 33.61
N LEU A 610 1.89 24.19 33.19
CA LEU A 610 2.46 22.97 33.75
C LEU A 610 3.66 23.32 34.65
N ARG A 611 3.59 22.93 35.93
CA ARG A 611 4.65 23.12 36.92
C ARG A 611 5.32 21.79 37.24
N LEU A 612 6.64 21.77 37.20
CA LEU A 612 7.48 20.60 37.47
C LEU A 612 8.43 20.93 38.61
N ALA A 613 8.21 20.34 39.78
CA ALA A 613 9.14 20.43 40.90
C ALA A 613 10.48 19.72 40.60
N ALA A 614 11.51 19.95 41.41
CA ALA A 614 12.76 19.23 41.27
C ALA A 614 12.55 17.72 41.46
N GLU A 615 13.24 16.91 40.64
CA GLU A 615 13.16 15.43 40.65
C GLU A 615 11.79 14.84 40.25
N THR A 616 10.94 15.59 39.54
CA THR A 616 9.74 15.06 38.90
C THR A 616 9.95 14.75 37.43
N GLU A 617 9.07 13.92 36.86
CA GLU A 617 9.12 13.51 35.46
C GLU A 617 7.73 13.59 34.83
N LEU A 618 7.62 14.27 33.70
CA LEU A 618 6.48 14.16 32.80
C LEU A 618 6.89 13.24 31.65
N ASP A 619 6.25 12.08 31.56
CA ASP A 619 6.40 11.16 30.43
C ASP A 619 5.23 11.32 29.47
N MET A 620 5.50 11.85 28.28
CA MET A 620 4.48 12.02 27.25
C MET A 620 4.18 10.72 26.48
N ASN A 621 5.00 9.67 26.62
CA ASN A 621 4.79 8.35 26.02
C ASN A 621 4.44 8.37 24.52
N GLY A 622 5.01 9.33 23.78
CA GLY A 622 4.74 9.51 22.34
C GLY A 622 3.42 10.20 21.99
N HIS A 623 2.63 10.62 22.99
CA HIS A 623 1.39 11.37 22.82
C HIS A 623 1.62 12.88 22.70
N SER A 624 0.66 13.55 22.08
CA SER A 624 0.64 15.00 21.89
C SER A 624 -0.17 15.70 22.98
N GLN A 625 0.25 16.91 23.33
CA GLN A 625 -0.50 17.86 24.16
C GLN A 625 -0.37 19.23 23.51
N THR A 626 -1.50 19.87 23.19
CA THR A 626 -1.53 21.16 22.47
C THR A 626 -2.06 22.30 23.30
#